data_AF-A0A535JVI1-F1
#
_entry.id   AF-A0A535JVI1-F1
#
_cell.length_a   1.000
_cell.length_b   1.000
_cell.length_c   1.000
_cell.angle_alpha   90.00
_cell.angle_beta   90.00
_cell.angle_gamma   90.00
#
_symmetry.space_group_name_H-M   'P 1'
#
loop_
_entity.id
_entity.type
_entity.pdbx_description
1 polymer ?
#
loop_
_entity_poly.entity_id
_entity_poly.type
_entity_poly.pdbx_seq_one_letter_code
_entity_poly.pdbx_strand_id
1 'polypeptide(L)'
;MADGVGGEAGGEMASAAAIEALAASFFSPGSRQLPPAEALAAAIRGANDAVLGAAGKSGQQGAASTLVAAAIAGASAVIGNLGDSRAYLLRDGDIRLVTADHAGEFQSSI
;
A
#
# COMPACT_ATOMS: atom_id res chain seq x y z
N MET A 1 4.82 2.86 3.03
CA MET A 1 4.76 4.20 2.43
C MET A 1 3.54 4.23 1.52
N ALA A 2 2.83 5.35 1.50
CA ALA A 2 1.60 5.51 0.75
C ALA A 2 1.58 6.94 0.19
N ASP A 3 1.21 7.10 -1.08
CA ASP A 3 1.05 8.39 -1.76
C ASP A 3 -0.41 8.57 -2.18
N GLY A 4 -1.05 9.59 -1.64
CA GLY A 4 -2.48 9.82 -1.80
C GLY A 4 -2.83 10.69 -3.00
N VAL A 5 -3.88 10.33 -3.72
CA VAL A 5 -4.45 11.10 -4.84
C VAL A 5 -5.93 11.40 -4.57
N GLY A 6 -6.43 12.54 -5.07
CA GLY A 6 -7.83 12.97 -4.86
C GLY A 6 -8.01 14.40 -4.33
N GLY A 7 -7.03 15.29 -4.54
CA GLY A 7 -6.96 16.61 -3.89
C GLY A 7 -6.31 16.53 -2.50
N GLU A 8 -5.95 17.67 -1.90
CA GLU A 8 -5.17 17.71 -0.65
C GLU A 8 -5.86 16.91 0.48
N ALA A 9 -7.12 17.22 0.79
CA ALA A 9 -7.87 16.51 1.82
C ALA A 9 -8.16 15.04 1.48
N GLY A 10 -8.33 14.70 0.21
CA GLY A 10 -8.64 13.32 -0.24
C GLY A 10 -7.42 12.42 -0.20
N GLY A 11 -6.28 12.92 -0.68
CA GLY A 11 -5.01 12.21 -0.69
C GLY A 11 -4.47 11.98 0.73
N GLU A 12 -4.53 13.00 1.60
CA GLU A 12 -4.13 12.82 3.00
C GLU A 12 -4.99 11.75 3.70
N MET A 13 -6.31 11.83 3.53
CA MET A 13 -7.22 10.85 4.10
C MET A 13 -6.95 9.43 3.58
N ALA A 14 -6.77 9.26 2.26
CA ALA A 14 -6.57 7.96 1.65
C ALA A 14 -5.24 7.32 2.08
N SER A 15 -4.15 8.08 2.05
CA SER A 15 -2.82 7.57 2.44
C SER A 15 -2.76 7.24 3.95
N ALA A 16 -3.40 8.06 4.81
CA ALA A 16 -3.52 7.78 6.23
C ALA A 16 -4.33 6.49 6.49
N ALA A 17 -5.52 6.37 5.89
CA ALA A 17 -6.37 5.18 6.02
C ALA A 17 -5.65 3.90 5.58
N ALA A 18 -4.87 3.97 4.48
CA ALA A 18 -4.09 2.84 3.99
C ALA A 18 -3.02 2.39 5.00
N ILE A 19 -2.23 3.33 5.54
CA ILE A 19 -1.16 3.03 6.49
C ILE A 19 -1.71 2.50 7.82
N GLU A 20 -2.75 3.13 8.36
CA GLU A 20 -3.36 2.74 9.63
C GLU A 20 -3.96 1.33 9.55
N ALA A 21 -4.74 1.06 8.51
CA ALA A 21 -5.37 -0.25 8.32
C ALA A 21 -4.34 -1.35 8.04
N LEU A 22 -3.31 -1.07 7.23
CA LEU A 22 -2.22 -2.04 7.01
C LEU A 22 -1.53 -2.39 8.33
N ALA A 23 -1.17 -1.39 9.14
CA ALA A 23 -0.48 -1.61 10.41
C ALA A 23 -1.37 -2.38 11.39
N ALA A 24 -2.65 -2.00 11.53
CA ALA A 24 -3.59 -2.66 12.41
C ALA A 24 -3.78 -4.15 12.04
N SER A 25 -3.90 -4.45 10.74
CA SER A 25 -4.06 -5.81 10.25
C SER A 25 -2.76 -6.62 10.39
N PHE A 26 -1.64 -6.10 9.91
CA PHE A 26 -0.37 -6.82 9.86
C PHE A 26 0.20 -7.13 11.25
N PHE A 27 0.03 -6.23 12.22
CA PHE A 27 0.51 -6.43 13.59
C PHE A 27 -0.51 -7.09 14.51
N SER A 28 -1.70 -7.44 14.00
CA SER A 28 -2.73 -8.14 14.78
C SER A 28 -2.22 -9.49 15.30
N PRO A 29 -2.75 -9.99 16.44
CA PRO A 29 -2.38 -11.30 16.95
C PRO A 29 -2.59 -12.42 15.93
N GLY A 30 -3.66 -12.36 15.13
CA GLY A 30 -4.03 -13.33 14.09
C GLY A 30 -3.10 -13.36 12.86
N SER A 31 -2.42 -12.25 12.60
CA SER A 31 -1.45 -12.14 11.50
C SER A 31 -0.14 -12.88 11.81
N ARG A 32 0.22 -12.99 13.10
CA ARG A 32 1.49 -13.62 13.53
C ARG A 32 1.56 -15.13 13.27
N GLN A 33 0.41 -15.79 13.05
CA GLN A 33 0.37 -17.21 12.72
C GLN A 33 0.47 -17.46 11.21
N LEU A 34 0.39 -16.41 10.39
CA LEU A 34 0.47 -16.53 8.94
C LEU A 34 1.91 -16.37 8.45
N PRO A 35 2.27 -16.99 7.31
CA PRO A 35 3.49 -16.64 6.59
C PRO A 35 3.54 -15.12 6.29
N PRO A 36 4.70 -14.46 6.37
CA PRO A 36 4.80 -13.01 6.19
C PRO A 36 4.19 -12.49 4.88
N ALA A 37 4.26 -13.26 3.80
CA ALA A 37 3.65 -12.92 2.52
C ALA A 37 2.12 -12.92 2.58
N GLU A 38 1.52 -13.91 3.24
CA GLU A 38 0.07 -14.02 3.40
C GLU A 38 -0.47 -12.95 4.34
N ALA A 39 0.23 -12.72 5.46
CA ALA A 39 -0.04 -11.64 6.39
C ALA A 39 -0.04 -10.28 5.68
N LEU A 40 1.01 -10.01 4.89
CA LEU A 40 1.14 -8.74 4.16
C LEU A 40 0.06 -8.60 3.09
N ALA A 41 -0.26 -9.67 2.36
CA ALA A 41 -1.32 -9.65 1.35
C ALA A 41 -2.70 -9.40 1.97
N ALA A 42 -3.00 -9.99 3.13
CA ALA A 42 -4.24 -9.74 3.85
C ALA A 42 -4.32 -8.29 4.36
N ALA A 43 -3.22 -7.77 4.90
CA ALA A 43 -3.14 -6.38 5.37
C ALA A 43 -3.32 -5.36 4.25
N ILE A 44 -2.75 -5.62 3.06
CA ILE A 44 -2.92 -4.78 1.87
C ILE A 44 -4.38 -4.76 1.40
N ARG A 45 -5.07 -5.91 1.42
CA ARG A 45 -6.51 -5.94 1.10
C ARG A 45 -7.33 -5.11 2.10
N GLY A 46 -7.06 -5.27 3.40
CA GLY A 46 -7.70 -4.46 4.43
C GLY A 46 -7.42 -2.96 4.28
N ALA A 47 -6.21 -2.58 3.85
CA ALA A 47 -5.87 -1.20 3.56
C ALA A 47 -6.70 -0.63 2.39
N ASN A 48 -6.84 -1.38 1.30
CA ASN A 48 -7.70 -0.98 0.18
C ASN A 48 -9.16 -0.77 0.61
N ASP A 49 -9.72 -1.70 1.39
CA ASP A 49 -11.10 -1.60 1.88
C ASP A 49 -11.29 -0.39 2.81
N ALA A 50 -10.29 -0.07 3.63
CA ALA A 50 -10.30 1.10 4.49
C ALA A 50 -10.31 2.41 3.68
N VAL A 51 -9.50 2.51 2.64
CA VAL A 51 -9.48 3.67 1.72
C VAL A 51 -10.84 3.86 1.06
N LEU A 52 -11.39 2.81 0.46
CA LEU A 52 -12.71 2.86 -0.18
C LEU A 52 -13.82 3.26 0.82
N GLY A 53 -13.77 2.71 2.03
CA GLY A 53 -14.72 3.04 3.09
C GLY A 53 -14.61 4.50 3.56
N ALA A 54 -13.39 5.02 3.70
CA ALA A 54 -13.14 6.38 4.15
C ALA A 54 -13.49 7.42 3.05
N ALA A 55 -13.19 7.12 1.78
CA ALA A 55 -13.63 7.89 0.61
C ALA A 55 -15.16 7.99 0.54
N GLY A 56 -15.86 6.87 0.73
CA GLY A 56 -17.33 6.85 0.74
C GLY A 56 -17.95 7.68 1.87
N LYS A 57 -17.39 7.59 3.09
CA LYS A 57 -17.89 8.33 4.27
C LYS A 57 -17.64 9.84 4.20
N SER A 58 -16.53 10.25 3.59
CA SER A 58 -16.14 11.65 3.47
C SER A 58 -16.70 12.35 2.23
N GLY A 59 -17.38 11.62 1.34
CA GLY A 59 -17.87 12.16 0.07
C GLY A 59 -16.75 12.45 -0.93
N GLN A 60 -15.59 11.80 -0.78
CA GLN A 60 -14.43 11.93 -1.65
C GLN A 60 -14.24 10.67 -2.49
N GLN A 61 -15.23 10.32 -3.32
CA GLN A 61 -15.25 9.04 -4.06
C GLN A 61 -14.08 8.85 -5.06
N GLY A 62 -13.33 9.91 -5.38
CA GLY A 62 -12.12 9.85 -6.20
C GLY A 62 -10.81 9.73 -5.41
N ALA A 63 -10.86 9.72 -4.07
CA ALA A 63 -9.67 9.58 -3.25
C ALA A 63 -9.12 8.16 -3.31
N ALA A 64 -7.82 8.04 -3.57
CA ALA A 64 -7.11 6.77 -3.63
C ALA A 64 -5.67 6.95 -3.09
N SER A 65 -4.94 5.86 -2.92
CA SER A 65 -3.54 5.91 -2.50
C SER A 65 -2.74 4.79 -3.14
N THR A 66 -1.50 5.07 -3.49
CA THR A 66 -0.48 4.02 -3.68
C THR A 66 -0.16 3.38 -2.33
N LEU A 67 0.48 2.21 -2.35
CA LEU A 67 0.98 1.55 -1.16
C LEU A 67 2.17 0.66 -1.51
N VAL A 68 3.34 0.97 -0.93
CA VAL A 68 4.50 0.08 -0.93
C VAL A 68 4.90 -0.27 0.50
N ALA A 69 5.03 -1.57 0.78
CA ALA A 69 5.31 -2.09 2.12
C ALA A 69 6.37 -3.20 2.06
N ALA A 70 7.20 -3.27 3.10
CA ALA A 70 8.22 -4.30 3.26
C ALA A 70 8.08 -4.97 4.62
N ALA A 71 7.78 -6.27 4.63
CA ALA A 71 7.81 -7.10 5.83
C ALA A 71 9.18 -7.78 5.94
N ILE A 72 9.97 -7.42 6.94
CA ILE A 72 11.35 -7.89 7.12
C ILE A 72 11.38 -8.97 8.20
N ALA A 73 11.96 -10.13 7.88
CA ALA A 73 12.15 -11.25 8.79
C ALA A 73 13.58 -11.79 8.65
N GLY A 74 14.46 -11.39 9.58
CA GLY A 74 15.87 -11.76 9.53
C GLY A 74 16.55 -11.26 8.25
N ALA A 75 17.07 -12.19 7.44
CA ALA A 75 17.76 -11.90 6.18
C ALA A 75 16.83 -11.80 4.95
N SER A 76 15.51 -11.98 5.14
CA SER A 76 14.51 -11.99 4.07
C SER A 76 13.54 -10.83 4.22
N ALA A 77 13.02 -10.33 3.09
CA ALA A 77 11.96 -9.34 3.04
C ALA A 77 10.89 -9.74 2.03
N VAL A 78 9.62 -9.50 2.37
CA VAL A 78 8.49 -9.60 1.44
C VAL A 78 8.04 -8.19 1.09
N ILE A 79 7.97 -7.87 -0.20
CA ILE A 79 7.54 -6.57 -0.70
C ILE A 79 6.11 -6.69 -1.25
N GLY A 80 5.23 -5.81 -0.80
CA GLY A 80 3.90 -5.62 -1.40
C GLY A 80 3.82 -4.24 -2.04
N ASN A 81 3.24 -4.17 -3.24
CA ASN A 81 3.14 -2.95 -4.03
C ASN A 81 1.72 -2.77 -4.61
N LEU A 82 1.19 -1.56 -4.54
CA LEU A 82 -0.01 -1.08 -5.23
C LEU A 82 0.28 0.31 -5.79
N GLY A 83 0.18 0.47 -7.10
CA GLY A 83 0.46 1.74 -7.79
C GLY A 83 1.89 1.81 -8.32
N ASP A 84 2.38 3.03 -8.47
CA ASP A 84 3.66 3.38 -9.10
C ASP A 84 4.72 3.87 -8.09
N SER A 85 4.42 3.79 -6.78
CA SER A 85 5.44 3.91 -5.75
C SER A 85 6.43 2.75 -5.83
N ARG A 86 7.70 3.02 -5.52
CA ARG A 86 8.78 2.07 -5.77
C ARG A 86 9.54 1.68 -4.51
N ALA A 87 10.00 0.44 -4.47
CA ALA A 87 11.01 -0.02 -3.52
C ALA A 87 12.29 -0.42 -4.25
N TYR A 88 13.42 -0.12 -3.62
CA TYR A 88 14.75 -0.42 -4.15
C TYR A 88 15.55 -1.20 -3.11
N LEU A 89 16.35 -2.17 -3.57
CA LEU A 89 17.35 -2.85 -2.78
C LEU A 89 18.73 -2.27 -3.11
N LEU A 90 19.37 -1.64 -2.13
CA LEU A 90 20.77 -1.24 -2.20
C LEU A 90 21.64 -2.30 -1.50
N ARG A 91 22.54 -2.96 -2.24
CA ARG A 91 23.45 -3.98 -1.71
C ARG A 91 24.74 -3.99 -2.52
N ASP A 92 25.89 -4.04 -1.84
CA ASP A 92 27.22 -4.13 -2.44
C ASP A 92 27.53 -3.02 -3.47
N GLY A 93 26.96 -1.83 -3.26
CA GLY A 93 27.10 -0.69 -4.17
C GLY A 93 26.09 -0.68 -5.34
N ASP A 94 25.30 -1.74 -5.51
CA ASP A 94 24.31 -1.86 -6.58
C ASP A 94 22.90 -1.52 -6.09
N ILE A 95 22.14 -0.82 -6.95
CA ILE A 95 20.73 -0.48 -6.73
C ILE A 95 19.87 -1.32 -7.67
N ARG A 96 18.93 -2.08 -7.12
CA ARG A 96 17.95 -2.86 -7.87
C ARG A 96 16.52 -2.42 -7.54
N LEU A 97 15.75 -2.05 -8.56
CA LEU A 97 14.30 -1.87 -8.45
C LEU A 97 13.64 -3.24 -8.18
N VAL A 98 12.83 -3.32 -7.12
CA VAL A 98 12.17 -4.59 -6.72
C VAL A 98 10.65 -4.58 -6.91
N THR A 99 10.07 -3.44 -7.28
CA THR A 99 8.67 -3.30 -7.64
C THR A 99 8.50 -3.16 -9.15
N ALA A 100 7.31 -3.46 -9.66
CA ALA A 100 6.88 -3.09 -11.00
C ALA A 100 5.76 -2.05 -10.87
N ASP A 101 5.85 -0.95 -11.61
CA ASP A 101 4.84 0.10 -11.56
C ASP A 101 3.52 -0.42 -12.13
N HIS A 102 2.42 -0.24 -11.39
CA HIS A 102 1.07 -0.57 -11.86
C HIS A 102 0.47 0.59 -12.65
N ALA A 103 1.19 1.04 -13.68
CA ALA A 103 0.73 2.09 -14.59
C ALA A 103 -0.03 1.47 -15.78
N GLY A 104 -1.24 1.97 -16.04
CA GLY A 104 -1.97 1.76 -17.29
C GLY A 104 -2.22 3.09 -17.99
N GLU A 105 -2.49 3.06 -19.30
CA GLU A 105 -3.04 4.24 -20.00
C GLU A 105 -4.42 4.56 -19.44
N PHE A 106 -4.55 5.68 -18.72
CA PHE A 106 -5.86 6.23 -18.38
C PHE A 106 -6.48 6.78 -19.68
N GLN A 107 -7.33 6.00 -20.36
CA GLN A 107 -8.26 6.58 -21.33
C GLN A 107 -9.28 7.42 -20.56
N SER A 108 -9.03 8.73 -20.51
CA SER A 108 -10.01 9.71 -20.07
C SER A 108 -11.10 9.82 -21.14
N SER A 109 -12.07 8.91 -21.12
CA SER A 109 -13.31 9.10 -21.87
C SER A 109 -14.23 10.01 -21.05
N ILE A 110 -14.22 11.30 -21.41
CA ILE A 110 -15.34 12.22 -21.19
C ILE A 110 -16.51 11.77 -22.07
#